data_AF-A0A7L2S306-F1
#
_entry.id   AF-A0A7L2S306-F1
#
_cell.length_a   1.000
_cell.length_b   1.000
_cell.length_c   1.000
_cell.angle_alpha   90.00
_cell.angle_beta   90.00
_cell.angle_gamma   90.00
#
_symmetry.space_group_name_H-M   'P 1'
#
loop_
_entity.id
_entity.type
_entity.pdbx_description
1 polymer ?
#
loop_
_entity_poly.entity_id
_entity_poly.type
_entity_poly.pdbx_seq_one_letter_code
_entity_poly.pdbx_strand_id
1 'polypeptide(L)'
;LSGPSGTWTTVLDPMDQGGPYTLMAEQDLENMTLRDIYFGDVWLCSGQSNMAMTVLQVANASQELAAAAHYPYVRVFAAAPARSDMELEDLEQVNLPWSIPTAAENLGHGNFTYFSAVCWLLGRSLYEALGSPVGLVEAAWGGTPIEAWSSRRALRMCGLSEDTGRVTLELFFGLVLALTMKGYAPLELCTPLSPALSSSTSPHWHLSGPQTPSVLWNAMIHPLLNMTLRGVVWYQGEANTLLHRDQYNCTFPALIADWRQAFHTGSAGQTEPLLPFGFVQLSTYRRQSPDDSFARLRWHQTADLGVVPNARMPGTFMAVAMDLGDEHSPYGSIHPRDKQNVAHRLLLGARAVAYGDKHLVFQGPYPTRAILEVTRGLLNVTYSQELICRQRDTQAFEVRGRKSSPECWGREGHIDQGFSPLQVCCSSQAAPCQWLPAPVVAVGSQRVTLALGGCRTLVLGLRYAWAEWPCEYLSCPLYNPQGLPAPPFL
;
A
#
# COMPACT_ATOMS: atom_id res chain seq x y z
N LEU A 1 4.98 -35.81 -19.52
CA LEU A 1 3.93 -35.24 -20.39
C LEU A 1 2.62 -35.99 -20.13
N SER A 2 1.95 -35.62 -19.04
CA SER A 2 0.55 -35.83 -18.66
C SER A 2 0.48 -35.40 -17.18
N GLY A 3 0.14 -34.14 -16.93
CA GLY A 3 -0.15 -33.71 -15.56
C GLY A 3 -1.44 -34.38 -15.04
N PRO A 4 -1.66 -34.44 -13.71
CA PRO A 4 -2.89 -34.98 -13.13
C PRO A 4 -4.20 -34.32 -13.65
N SER A 5 -4.10 -33.12 -14.24
CA SER A 5 -5.20 -32.33 -14.79
C SER A 5 -5.54 -32.59 -16.27
N GLY A 6 -4.81 -33.48 -16.96
CA GLY A 6 -4.94 -33.64 -18.41
C GLY A 6 -4.27 -32.52 -19.25
N THR A 7 -3.58 -31.59 -18.59
CA THR A 7 -2.81 -30.52 -19.25
C THR A 7 -1.41 -31.02 -19.64
N TRP A 8 -0.99 -30.68 -20.87
CA TRP A 8 0.37 -30.91 -21.36
C TRP A 8 1.18 -29.63 -21.18
N THR A 9 2.34 -29.73 -20.54
CA THR A 9 3.22 -28.59 -20.28
C THR A 9 4.64 -28.90 -20.75
N THR A 10 5.30 -27.87 -21.29
CA THR A 10 6.73 -27.89 -21.60
C THR A 10 7.35 -26.56 -21.18
N VAL A 11 8.59 -26.60 -20.70
CA VAL A 11 9.37 -25.41 -20.40
C VAL A 11 10.20 -25.08 -21.62
N LEU A 12 10.17 -23.83 -22.07
CA LEU A 12 11.01 -23.35 -23.16
C LEU A 12 12.38 -22.93 -22.62
N ASP A 13 13.43 -23.08 -23.43
CA ASP A 13 14.75 -22.55 -23.09
C ASP A 13 14.68 -21.03 -22.91
N PRO A 14 15.52 -20.43 -22.03
CA PRO A 14 15.60 -18.98 -21.90
C PRO A 14 15.90 -18.31 -23.23
N MET A 15 15.16 -17.26 -23.54
CA MET A 15 15.28 -16.50 -24.78
C MET A 15 15.83 -15.11 -24.50
N ASP A 16 16.68 -14.60 -25.40
CA ASP A 16 17.10 -13.20 -25.36
C ASP A 16 15.88 -12.28 -25.54
N GLN A 17 15.90 -11.16 -24.80
CA GLN A 17 14.87 -10.13 -24.88
C GLN A 17 14.70 -9.62 -26.31
N GLY A 18 13.46 -9.31 -26.70
CA GLY A 18 13.13 -8.83 -28.04
C GLY A 18 12.01 -9.64 -28.68
N GLY A 19 11.96 -9.59 -30.01
CA GLY A 19 10.89 -10.17 -30.82
C GLY A 19 10.66 -9.32 -32.09
N PRO A 20 9.59 -9.59 -32.85
CA PRO A 20 8.58 -10.61 -32.59
C PRO A 20 9.08 -12.02 -32.93
N TYR A 21 8.78 -12.98 -32.07
CA TYR A 21 8.98 -14.41 -32.29
C TYR A 21 7.66 -15.08 -32.69
N THR A 22 7.78 -16.30 -33.22
CA THR A 22 6.66 -17.17 -33.53
C THR A 22 6.86 -18.50 -32.79
N LEU A 23 5.88 -18.90 -31.99
CA LEU A 23 5.86 -20.21 -31.35
C LEU A 23 4.90 -21.11 -32.11
N MET A 24 5.38 -22.28 -32.52
CA MET A 24 4.59 -23.27 -33.23
C MET A 24 4.57 -24.56 -32.41
N ALA A 25 3.38 -25.07 -32.14
CA ALA A 25 3.16 -26.38 -31.57
C ALA A 25 2.53 -27.27 -32.64
N GLU A 26 3.07 -28.47 -32.84
CA GLU A 26 2.60 -29.42 -33.85
C GLU A 26 2.34 -30.78 -33.21
N GLN A 27 1.24 -31.41 -33.59
CA GLN A 27 0.90 -32.78 -33.26
C GLN A 27 0.34 -33.48 -34.51
N ASP A 28 1.11 -34.42 -35.06
CA ASP A 28 0.79 -35.15 -36.29
C ASP A 28 0.45 -34.22 -37.48
N LEU A 29 -0.84 -34.01 -37.78
CA LEU A 29 -1.34 -33.17 -38.87
C LEU A 29 -1.92 -31.83 -38.39
N GLU A 30 -2.00 -31.60 -37.07
CA GLU A 30 -2.51 -30.38 -36.48
C GLU A 30 -1.37 -29.47 -36.05
N ASN A 31 -1.48 -28.18 -36.34
CA ASN A 31 -0.56 -27.18 -35.84
C ASN A 31 -1.30 -25.99 -35.24
N MET A 32 -0.66 -25.37 -34.25
CA MET A 32 -1.08 -24.13 -33.65
C MET A 32 0.10 -23.18 -33.66
N THR A 33 -0.14 -21.94 -34.09
CA THR A 33 0.90 -20.92 -34.21
C THR A 33 0.52 -19.68 -33.43
N LEU A 34 1.32 -19.34 -32.43
CA LEU A 34 1.30 -18.04 -31.75
C LEU A 34 2.31 -17.12 -32.43
N ARG A 35 1.88 -15.91 -32.79
CA ARG A 35 2.70 -14.88 -33.45
C ARG A 35 2.76 -13.64 -32.54
N ASP A 36 3.66 -12.72 -32.86
CA ASP A 36 3.83 -11.45 -32.12
C ASP A 36 4.25 -11.66 -30.66
N ILE A 37 5.11 -12.65 -30.41
CA ILE A 37 5.63 -12.95 -29.07
C ILE A 37 6.87 -12.10 -28.81
N TYR A 38 6.91 -11.43 -27.66
CA TYR A 38 8.11 -10.74 -27.18
C TYR A 38 8.56 -11.34 -25.86
N PHE A 39 9.88 -11.47 -25.70
CA PHE A 39 10.51 -11.77 -24.43
C PHE A 39 11.03 -10.48 -23.80
N GLY A 40 10.70 -10.29 -22.53
CA GLY A 40 11.00 -9.07 -21.79
C GLY A 40 10.50 -9.18 -20.35
N ASP A 41 10.61 -8.08 -19.61
CA ASP A 41 10.25 -8.06 -18.19
C ASP A 41 8.74 -7.92 -17.99
N VAL A 42 8.15 -8.77 -17.16
CA VAL A 42 6.72 -8.70 -16.81
C VAL A 42 6.53 -8.15 -15.40
N TRP A 43 5.67 -7.15 -15.26
CA TRP A 43 5.33 -6.52 -13.98
C TRP A 43 3.86 -6.75 -13.65
N LEU A 44 3.59 -7.24 -12.44
CA LEU A 44 2.24 -7.38 -11.89
C LEU A 44 1.88 -6.13 -11.08
N CYS A 45 0.76 -5.50 -11.42
CA CYS A 45 0.23 -4.32 -10.75
C CYS A 45 -1.07 -4.69 -10.04
N SER A 46 -1.07 -4.63 -8.71
CA SER A 46 -2.20 -5.07 -7.89
C SER A 46 -2.50 -4.10 -6.73
N GLY A 47 -3.67 -4.28 -6.14
CA GLY A 47 -4.16 -3.47 -5.04
C GLY A 47 -5.60 -3.03 -5.24
N GLN A 48 -5.94 -1.85 -4.71
CA GLN A 48 -7.31 -1.36 -4.72
C GLN A 48 -7.53 -0.20 -5.69
N SER A 49 -8.48 0.68 -5.38
CA SER A 49 -9.02 1.70 -6.28
C SER A 49 -7.95 2.63 -6.84
N ASN A 50 -6.93 3.00 -6.05
CA ASN A 50 -5.82 3.83 -6.52
C ASN A 50 -4.88 3.11 -7.49
N MET A 51 -4.79 1.77 -7.45
CA MET A 51 -4.18 0.96 -8.51
C MET A 51 -5.12 0.87 -9.73
N ALA A 52 -6.42 0.63 -9.51
CA ALA A 52 -7.43 0.46 -10.56
C ALA A 52 -7.85 1.78 -11.26
N MET A 53 -7.37 2.94 -10.81
CA MET A 53 -7.61 4.21 -11.50
C MET A 53 -7.03 4.14 -12.91
N THR A 54 -7.85 4.42 -13.92
CA THR A 54 -7.47 4.31 -15.33
C THR A 54 -6.67 5.52 -15.80
N VAL A 55 -5.99 5.39 -16.96
CA VAL A 55 -5.23 6.49 -17.58
C VAL A 55 -6.10 7.72 -17.85
N LEU A 56 -7.41 7.55 -18.07
CA LEU A 56 -8.35 8.69 -18.21
C LEU A 56 -8.49 9.55 -16.96
N GLN A 57 -8.22 8.98 -15.78
CA GLN A 57 -8.54 9.58 -14.50
C GLN A 57 -7.40 10.44 -13.93
N VAL A 58 -6.26 10.53 -14.62
CA VAL A 58 -5.07 11.26 -14.14
C VAL A 58 -4.96 12.65 -14.74
N ALA A 59 -4.24 13.57 -14.08
CA ALA A 59 -4.18 14.98 -14.47
C ALA A 59 -3.66 15.23 -15.91
N ASN A 60 -2.84 14.31 -16.45
CA ASN A 60 -2.25 14.41 -17.79
C ASN A 60 -2.82 13.39 -18.80
N ALA A 61 -4.03 12.90 -18.57
CA ALA A 61 -4.65 11.82 -19.34
C ALA A 61 -4.56 12.01 -20.86
N SER A 62 -4.92 13.19 -21.38
CA SER A 62 -4.94 13.44 -22.83
C SER A 62 -3.57 13.30 -23.50
N GLN A 63 -2.50 13.77 -22.84
CA GLN A 63 -1.14 13.66 -23.36
C GLN A 63 -0.65 12.21 -23.33
N GLU A 64 -0.94 11.50 -22.24
CA GLU A 64 -0.55 10.10 -22.08
C GLU A 64 -1.25 9.19 -23.08
N LEU A 65 -2.55 9.38 -23.30
CA LEU A 65 -3.30 8.63 -24.30
C LEU A 65 -2.79 8.91 -25.72
N ALA A 66 -2.51 10.18 -26.04
CA ALA A 66 -1.97 10.53 -27.35
C ALA A 66 -0.58 9.91 -27.62
N ALA A 67 0.24 9.74 -26.58
CA ALA A 67 1.57 9.16 -26.69
C ALA A 67 1.59 7.63 -26.68
N ALA A 68 0.48 6.96 -26.34
CA ALA A 68 0.42 5.50 -26.15
C ALA A 68 0.97 4.69 -27.33
N ALA A 69 0.67 5.12 -28.56
CA ALA A 69 1.12 4.46 -29.79
C ALA A 69 2.65 4.48 -30.00
N HIS A 70 3.40 5.32 -29.27
CA HIS A 70 4.87 5.34 -29.32
C HIS A 70 5.51 4.18 -28.56
N TYR A 71 4.74 3.36 -27.83
CA TYR A 71 5.24 2.28 -26.99
C TYR A 71 4.71 0.90 -27.43
N PRO A 72 4.91 0.47 -28.69
CA PRO A 72 4.37 -0.80 -29.18
C PRO A 72 4.99 -2.04 -28.51
N TYR A 73 6.10 -1.88 -27.80
CA TYR A 73 6.80 -2.94 -27.07
C TYR A 73 6.48 -2.98 -25.58
N VAL A 74 5.60 -2.08 -25.12
CA VAL A 74 4.96 -2.19 -23.80
C VAL A 74 3.62 -2.88 -24.03
N ARG A 75 3.43 -4.09 -23.52
CA ARG A 75 2.19 -4.86 -23.71
C ARG A 75 1.36 -4.85 -22.45
N VAL A 76 0.04 -4.66 -22.59
CA VAL A 76 -0.91 -4.54 -21.47
C VAL A 76 -1.84 -5.74 -21.44
N PHE A 77 -2.15 -6.20 -20.23
CA PHE A 77 -3.08 -7.30 -19.94
C PHE A 77 -3.85 -7.00 -18.65
N ALA A 78 -5.18 -7.09 -18.66
CA ALA A 78 -5.99 -6.89 -17.45
C ALA A 78 -6.86 -8.11 -17.15
N ALA A 79 -6.68 -8.67 -15.95
CA ALA A 79 -7.59 -9.68 -15.41
C ALA A 79 -8.95 -9.03 -15.10
N ALA A 80 -10.03 -9.76 -15.33
CA ALA A 80 -11.35 -9.29 -14.88
C ALA A 80 -11.48 -9.42 -13.36
N PRO A 81 -12.21 -8.52 -12.69
CA PRO A 81 -12.56 -8.68 -11.29
C PRO A 81 -13.32 -9.99 -11.04
N ALA A 82 -12.72 -10.91 -10.28
CA ALA A 82 -13.31 -12.19 -9.88
C ALA A 82 -13.06 -12.47 -8.38
N ARG A 83 -13.89 -13.31 -7.77
CA ARG A 83 -13.72 -13.73 -6.37
C ARG A 83 -14.11 -15.19 -6.21
N SER A 84 -13.35 -15.94 -5.42
CA SER A 84 -13.63 -17.36 -5.17
C SER A 84 -13.25 -17.76 -3.75
N ASP A 85 -14.03 -18.63 -3.12
CA ASP A 85 -13.69 -19.18 -1.79
C ASP A 85 -12.54 -20.22 -1.87
N MET A 86 -12.21 -20.67 -3.08
CA MET A 86 -11.16 -21.67 -3.37
C MET A 86 -10.18 -21.14 -4.42
N GLU A 87 -8.91 -21.50 -4.30
CA GLU A 87 -7.88 -21.19 -5.29
C GLU A 87 -8.27 -21.71 -6.69
N LEU A 88 -8.30 -20.81 -7.67
CA LEU A 88 -8.62 -21.15 -9.07
C LEU A 88 -7.35 -21.45 -9.85
N GLU A 89 -7.43 -22.40 -10.79
CA GLU A 89 -6.32 -22.77 -11.67
C GLU A 89 -6.16 -21.82 -12.86
N ASP A 90 -7.23 -21.11 -13.24
CA ASP A 90 -7.24 -20.14 -14.34
C ASP A 90 -8.13 -18.94 -13.99
N LEU A 91 -7.91 -17.81 -14.68
CA LEU A 91 -8.74 -16.62 -14.54
C LEU A 91 -10.15 -16.93 -15.05
N GLU A 92 -11.17 -16.53 -14.29
CA GLU A 92 -12.57 -16.68 -14.73
C GLU A 92 -12.85 -15.91 -16.02
N GLN A 93 -12.26 -14.71 -16.14
CA GLN A 93 -12.37 -13.87 -17.31
C GLN A 93 -11.15 -12.95 -17.44
N VAL A 94 -10.79 -12.64 -18.68
CA VAL A 94 -9.80 -11.63 -19.05
C VAL A 94 -10.53 -10.43 -19.63
N ASN A 95 -10.35 -9.26 -19.02
CA ASN A 95 -10.95 -8.01 -19.48
C ASN A 95 -10.21 -7.44 -20.68
N LEU A 96 -8.88 -7.55 -20.67
CA LEU A 96 -8.01 -7.13 -21.75
C LEU A 96 -6.95 -8.20 -21.98
N PRO A 97 -7.02 -8.96 -23.09
CA PRO A 97 -5.94 -9.87 -23.45
C PRO A 97 -4.67 -9.07 -23.80
N TRP A 98 -3.52 -9.73 -23.86
CA TRP A 98 -2.24 -9.09 -24.21
C TRP A 98 -2.38 -8.25 -25.50
N SER A 99 -2.22 -6.94 -25.34
CA SER A 99 -2.53 -5.96 -26.40
C SER A 99 -1.44 -4.90 -26.52
N ILE A 100 -1.33 -4.33 -27.72
CA ILE A 100 -0.60 -3.08 -27.95
C ILE A 100 -1.43 -1.95 -27.32
N PRO A 101 -0.81 -1.00 -26.58
CA PRO A 101 -1.51 0.10 -25.95
C PRO A 101 -2.10 1.04 -27.01
N THR A 102 -3.40 1.32 -26.90
CA THR A 102 -4.12 2.26 -27.75
C THR A 102 -4.93 3.22 -26.90
N ALA A 103 -5.01 4.47 -27.37
CA ALA A 103 -5.76 5.51 -26.68
C ALA A 103 -7.25 5.16 -26.55
N ALA A 104 -7.86 4.62 -27.61
CA ALA A 104 -9.31 4.47 -27.71
C ALA A 104 -9.84 3.15 -27.14
N GLU A 105 -9.08 2.06 -27.22
CA GLU A 105 -9.64 0.72 -26.97
C GLU A 105 -9.25 0.17 -25.60
N ASN A 106 -8.06 0.48 -25.07
CA ASN A 106 -7.58 -0.14 -23.83
C ASN A 106 -7.13 0.83 -22.73
N LEU A 107 -6.32 1.85 -23.04
CA LEU A 107 -5.87 2.79 -22.00
C LEU A 107 -6.94 3.82 -21.67
N GLY A 108 -7.71 4.24 -22.68
CA GLY A 108 -8.76 5.24 -22.56
C GLY A 108 -10.13 4.67 -22.20
N HIS A 109 -10.21 3.50 -21.58
CA HIS A 109 -11.47 2.81 -21.36
C HIS A 109 -12.06 3.16 -19.98
N GLY A 110 -13.06 4.05 -19.95
CA GLY A 110 -13.91 4.34 -18.78
C GLY A 110 -13.22 4.73 -17.45
N ASN A 111 -14.03 5.05 -16.44
CA ASN A 111 -13.52 5.23 -15.07
C ASN A 111 -13.54 3.88 -14.35
N PHE A 112 -12.43 3.52 -13.68
CA PHE A 112 -12.29 2.27 -12.91
C PHE A 112 -12.67 1.00 -13.69
N THR A 113 -12.32 0.93 -14.97
CA THR A 113 -12.47 -0.31 -15.76
C THR A 113 -11.13 -1.00 -15.95
N TYR A 114 -10.32 -0.50 -16.89
CA TYR A 114 -8.91 -0.78 -17.13
C TYR A 114 -8.47 0.25 -18.20
N PHE A 115 -7.20 0.56 -18.41
CA PHE A 115 -6.02 0.01 -17.75
C PHE A 115 -5.46 0.94 -16.66
N SER A 116 -4.90 0.36 -15.60
CA SER A 116 -4.27 1.05 -14.47
C SER A 116 -3.27 2.11 -14.93
N ALA A 117 -3.49 3.36 -14.52
CA ALA A 117 -2.60 4.46 -14.83
C ALA A 117 -1.23 4.29 -14.19
N VAL A 118 -1.17 3.84 -12.93
CA VAL A 118 0.11 3.63 -12.24
C VAL A 118 0.91 2.54 -12.96
N CYS A 119 0.24 1.46 -13.36
CA CYS A 119 0.89 0.37 -14.09
C CYS A 119 1.42 0.82 -15.46
N TRP A 120 0.57 1.48 -16.24
CA TRP A 120 0.94 2.04 -17.55
C TRP A 120 2.14 2.98 -17.45
N LEU A 121 2.06 3.98 -16.57
CA LEU A 121 3.09 5.02 -16.42
C LEU A 121 4.43 4.42 -15.98
N LEU A 122 4.43 3.42 -15.10
CA LEU A 122 5.63 2.69 -14.72
C LEU A 122 6.22 1.94 -15.91
N GLY A 123 5.41 1.13 -16.60
CA GLY A 123 5.88 0.30 -17.70
C GLY A 123 6.44 1.08 -18.88
N ARG A 124 5.76 2.16 -19.29
CA ARG A 124 6.30 3.04 -20.33
C ARG A 124 7.63 3.68 -19.92
N SER A 125 7.75 4.10 -18.66
CA SER A 125 8.99 4.73 -18.18
C SER A 125 10.13 3.71 -18.00
N LEU A 126 9.81 2.45 -17.68
CA LEU A 126 10.78 1.35 -17.67
C LEU A 126 11.27 1.08 -19.08
N TYR A 127 10.37 1.02 -20.06
CA TYR A 127 10.75 0.86 -21.47
C TYR A 127 11.65 2.00 -21.94
N GLU A 128 11.33 3.26 -21.62
CA GLU A 128 12.19 4.42 -21.94
C GLU A 128 13.58 4.31 -21.29
N ALA A 129 13.66 3.80 -20.07
CA ALA A 129 14.90 3.71 -19.33
C ALA A 129 15.78 2.51 -19.74
N LEU A 130 15.18 1.40 -20.17
CA LEU A 130 15.87 0.13 -20.39
C LEU A 130 15.94 -0.28 -21.86
N GLY A 131 15.00 0.14 -22.69
CA GLY A 131 14.91 -0.21 -24.12
C GLY A 131 14.41 -1.64 -24.39
N SER A 132 14.09 -2.42 -23.36
CA SER A 132 13.62 -3.80 -23.47
C SER A 132 12.09 -3.89 -23.47
N PRO A 133 11.47 -4.87 -24.15
CA PRO A 133 10.02 -5.08 -24.07
C PRO A 133 9.55 -5.24 -22.61
N VAL A 134 8.38 -4.68 -22.30
CA VAL A 134 7.78 -4.72 -20.95
C VAL A 134 6.36 -5.23 -21.03
N GLY A 135 6.02 -6.26 -20.26
CA GLY A 135 4.66 -6.74 -20.05
C GLY A 135 4.06 -6.17 -18.77
N LEU A 136 2.81 -5.72 -18.82
CA LEU A 136 2.07 -5.16 -17.69
C LEU A 136 0.80 -5.97 -17.45
N VAL A 137 0.69 -6.54 -16.25
CA VAL A 137 -0.47 -7.34 -15.82
C VAL A 137 -1.20 -6.56 -14.73
N GLU A 138 -2.44 -6.14 -14.99
CA GLU A 138 -3.31 -5.52 -13.99
C GLU A 138 -4.20 -6.57 -13.32
N ALA A 139 -4.17 -6.60 -11.99
CA ALA A 139 -5.09 -7.36 -11.14
C ALA A 139 -5.46 -6.50 -9.92
N ALA A 140 -6.43 -5.59 -10.08
CA ALA A 140 -6.81 -4.62 -9.05
C ALA A 140 -8.33 -4.52 -8.86
N TRP A 141 -8.77 -4.24 -7.62
CA TRP A 141 -10.19 -4.09 -7.29
C TRP A 141 -10.40 -3.08 -6.16
N GLY A 142 -11.15 -2.00 -6.44
CA GLY A 142 -11.47 -0.96 -5.47
C GLY A 142 -12.18 -1.41 -4.19
N GLY A 143 -11.87 -0.75 -3.07
CA GLY A 143 -12.55 -0.95 -1.79
C GLY A 143 -12.21 -2.28 -1.09
N THR A 144 -11.02 -2.83 -1.33
CA THR A 144 -10.63 -4.16 -0.84
C THR A 144 -9.53 -4.06 0.22
N PRO A 145 -9.67 -4.76 1.35
CA PRO A 145 -8.65 -4.85 2.38
C PRO A 145 -7.60 -5.91 2.01
N ILE A 146 -6.40 -5.83 2.61
CA ILE A 146 -5.27 -6.73 2.30
C ILE A 146 -5.61 -8.20 2.57
N GLU A 147 -6.55 -8.47 3.46
CA GLU A 147 -7.04 -9.80 3.78
C GLU A 147 -7.66 -10.50 2.57
N ALA A 148 -8.36 -9.78 1.70
CA ALA A 148 -8.94 -10.35 0.50
C ALA A 148 -7.86 -10.83 -0.50
N TRP A 149 -6.69 -10.18 -0.50
CA TRP A 149 -5.55 -10.42 -1.40
C TRP A 149 -4.49 -11.36 -0.84
N SER A 150 -4.60 -11.71 0.43
CA SER A 150 -3.65 -12.58 1.11
C SER A 150 -4.13 -14.02 1.07
N SER A 151 -3.24 -14.98 0.82
CA SER A 151 -3.58 -16.39 0.99
C SER A 151 -3.95 -16.68 2.45
N ARG A 152 -4.70 -17.77 2.66
CA ARG A 152 -5.03 -18.23 4.03
C ARG A 152 -3.76 -18.51 4.84
N ARG A 153 -2.67 -18.92 4.16
CA ARG A 153 -1.37 -19.20 4.78
C ARG A 153 -0.75 -17.92 5.34
N ALA A 154 -0.73 -16.85 4.55
CA ALA A 154 -0.20 -15.55 4.97
C ALA A 154 -0.97 -14.95 6.16
N LEU A 155 -2.31 -15.05 6.14
CA LEU A 155 -3.15 -14.49 7.20
C LEU A 155 -3.01 -15.22 8.54
N ARG A 156 -2.92 -16.56 8.51
CA ARG A 156 -2.70 -17.36 9.72
C ARG A 156 -1.41 -16.99 10.45
N MET A 157 -0.36 -16.61 9.73
CA MET A 157 0.91 -16.15 10.33
C MET A 157 0.74 -14.89 11.18
N CYS A 158 -0.31 -14.12 10.93
CA CYS A 158 -0.64 -12.89 11.65
C CYS A 158 -1.81 -13.06 12.62
N GLY A 159 -2.24 -14.29 12.90
CA GLY A 159 -3.36 -14.57 13.80
C GLY A 159 -4.74 -14.23 13.21
N LEU A 160 -4.84 -14.02 11.91
CA LEU A 160 -6.09 -13.82 11.19
C LEU A 160 -6.55 -15.16 10.59
N SER A 161 -7.39 -15.89 11.31
CA SER A 161 -8.07 -17.09 10.80
C SER A 161 -9.44 -16.75 10.22
N GLU A 162 -9.95 -17.59 9.33
CA GLU A 162 -11.18 -17.38 8.52
C GLU A 162 -12.45 -17.02 9.32
N ASP A 163 -12.46 -17.27 10.63
CA ASP A 163 -13.63 -17.11 11.49
C ASP A 163 -13.84 -15.70 12.06
N THR A 164 -12.92 -14.75 11.84
CA THR A 164 -13.13 -13.36 12.32
C THR A 164 -14.17 -12.55 11.53
N GLY A 165 -14.83 -13.16 10.53
CA GLY A 165 -15.90 -12.54 9.73
C GLY A 165 -17.32 -13.07 9.98
N ARG A 166 -17.48 -14.16 10.76
CA ARG A 166 -18.78 -14.52 11.33
C ARG A 166 -18.74 -14.14 12.79
N VAL A 167 -19.38 -13.02 13.14
CA VAL A 167 -19.87 -12.88 14.51
C VAL A 167 -20.73 -14.12 14.74
N THR A 168 -20.23 -15.06 15.54
CA THR A 168 -21.04 -16.18 16.00
C THR A 168 -22.28 -15.55 16.62
N LEU A 169 -23.45 -15.89 16.07
CA LEU A 169 -24.75 -15.48 16.58
C LEU A 169 -24.88 -15.75 18.09
N GLU A 170 -24.01 -16.60 18.64
CA GLU A 170 -23.86 -16.89 20.08
C GLU A 170 -23.53 -15.69 20.96
N LEU A 171 -22.70 -14.72 20.52
CA LEU A 171 -22.41 -13.51 21.31
C LEU A 171 -23.57 -12.50 21.25
N PHE A 172 -24.30 -12.46 20.13
CA PHE A 172 -25.49 -11.63 19.98
C PHE A 172 -26.67 -12.21 20.78
N PHE A 173 -26.86 -13.54 20.76
CA PHE A 173 -27.84 -14.22 21.60
C PHE A 173 -27.49 -14.14 23.10
N GLY A 174 -26.21 -14.21 23.46
CA GLY A 174 -25.77 -14.03 24.85
C GLY A 174 -26.08 -12.64 25.40
N LEU A 175 -25.91 -11.59 24.59
CA LEU A 175 -26.23 -10.21 24.97
C LEU A 175 -27.74 -9.97 25.02
N VAL A 176 -28.51 -10.50 24.06
CA VAL A 176 -29.98 -10.39 24.02
C VAL A 176 -30.63 -11.17 25.16
N LEU A 177 -30.08 -12.33 25.54
CA LEU A 177 -30.54 -13.11 26.70
C LEU A 177 -30.19 -12.41 28.03
N ALA A 178 -29.02 -11.77 28.12
CA ALA A 178 -28.64 -10.97 29.29
C ALA A 178 -29.48 -9.69 29.46
N LEU A 179 -29.99 -9.11 28.37
CA LEU A 179 -30.86 -7.93 28.38
C LEU A 179 -32.33 -8.27 28.68
N THR A 180 -32.81 -9.44 28.25
CA THR A 180 -34.16 -9.92 28.56
C THR A 180 -34.32 -10.38 30.02
N MET A 181 -33.24 -10.81 30.68
CA MET A 181 -33.21 -11.11 32.12
C MET A 181 -33.19 -9.86 33.03
N LYS A 182 -33.14 -8.65 32.45
CA LYS A 182 -33.16 -7.37 33.19
C LYS A 182 -34.44 -6.54 33.00
N GLY A 183 -35.49 -7.11 32.40
CA GLY A 183 -36.85 -6.58 32.53
C GLY A 183 -37.16 -5.31 31.73
N TYR A 184 -36.64 -5.15 30.52
CA TYR A 184 -37.14 -4.12 29.59
C TYR A 184 -38.11 -4.75 28.58
N ALA A 185 -39.33 -4.22 28.54
CA ALA A 185 -40.45 -4.72 27.73
C ALA A 185 -40.28 -4.43 26.21
N PRO A 186 -40.82 -5.29 25.33
CA PRO A 186 -40.80 -5.07 23.89
C PRO A 186 -41.95 -4.13 23.46
N LEU A 187 -41.67 -3.17 22.57
CA LEU A 187 -42.71 -2.43 21.86
C LEU A 187 -43.10 -3.15 20.57
N GLU A 188 -44.40 -3.14 20.29
CA GLU A 188 -45.14 -3.94 19.33
C GLU A 188 -44.76 -3.74 17.85
N LEU A 189 -44.79 -4.85 17.11
CA LEU A 189 -44.77 -4.92 15.65
C LEU A 189 -46.19 -4.67 15.10
N CYS A 190 -46.32 -3.76 14.14
CA CYS A 190 -47.45 -3.71 13.21
C CYS A 190 -46.94 -3.59 11.76
N THR A 191 -47.41 -4.49 10.91
CA THR A 191 -47.39 -4.45 9.43
C THR A 191 -48.79 -4.88 8.95
N PRO A 192 -49.26 -4.64 7.71
CA PRO A 192 -48.58 -4.14 6.51
C PRO A 192 -49.36 -3.10 5.67
N LEU A 193 -48.72 -2.47 4.66
CA LEU A 193 -49.25 -2.11 3.31
C LEU A 193 -48.15 -1.33 2.54
N SER A 194 -47.80 -1.82 1.34
CA SER A 194 -46.69 -1.41 0.44
C SER A 194 -46.78 0.03 -0.14
N PRO A 195 -45.87 0.48 -1.04
CA PRO A 195 -44.41 0.43 -1.10
C PRO A 195 -43.79 1.82 -1.41
N ALA A 196 -42.93 2.41 -0.56
CA ALA A 196 -42.00 3.47 -0.96
C ALA A 196 -41.08 3.85 0.20
N LEU A 197 -39.80 4.08 -0.11
CA LEU A 197 -38.85 4.93 0.62
C LEU A 197 -38.72 4.70 2.13
N SER A 198 -37.65 4.03 2.56
CA SER A 198 -36.52 4.72 3.22
C SER A 198 -35.54 3.73 3.84
N SER A 199 -34.28 4.15 3.74
CA SER A 199 -33.08 3.65 4.38
C SER A 199 -33.27 3.34 5.87
N SER A 200 -32.96 2.09 6.26
CA SER A 200 -32.69 1.73 7.64
C SER A 200 -31.18 1.71 7.87
N THR A 201 -30.74 2.62 8.72
CA THR A 201 -29.37 2.97 9.05
C THR A 201 -28.73 1.96 9.99
N SER A 202 -27.66 1.31 9.51
CA SER A 202 -26.62 0.70 10.35
C SER A 202 -25.34 1.51 10.18
N PRO A 203 -24.59 1.85 11.26
CA PRO A 203 -23.38 2.68 11.16
C PRO A 203 -22.14 1.84 10.79
N HIS A 204 -22.28 0.92 9.84
CA HIS A 204 -21.15 0.21 9.25
C HIS A 204 -20.89 0.80 7.87
N TRP A 205 -19.76 1.50 7.73
CA TRP A 205 -19.22 1.98 6.46
C TRP A 205 -18.99 0.78 5.54
N HIS A 206 -19.90 0.53 4.59
CA HIS A 206 -19.72 -0.55 3.63
C HIS A 206 -18.53 -0.22 2.70
N LEU A 207 -17.39 -0.90 2.88
CA LEU A 207 -16.37 -0.93 1.83
C LEU A 207 -17.02 -1.54 0.57
N SER A 208 -16.80 -0.91 -0.58
CA SER A 208 -17.49 -1.28 -1.83
C SER A 208 -16.97 -2.56 -2.47
N GLY A 209 -15.78 -3.03 -2.10
CA GLY A 209 -15.13 -4.20 -2.68
C GLY A 209 -15.27 -5.48 -1.84
N PRO A 210 -14.82 -6.64 -2.37
CA PRO A 210 -14.75 -7.89 -1.61
C PRO A 210 -13.88 -7.75 -0.35
N GLN A 211 -14.43 -8.15 0.80
CA GLN A 211 -13.75 -8.09 2.10
C GLN A 211 -13.43 -9.47 2.68
N THR A 212 -14.06 -10.53 2.14
CA THR A 212 -13.85 -11.90 2.62
C THR A 212 -12.37 -12.27 2.45
N PRO A 213 -11.71 -12.81 3.50
CA PRO A 213 -10.32 -13.23 3.41
C PRO A 213 -10.04 -14.16 2.22
N SER A 214 -8.91 -13.94 1.56
CA SER A 214 -8.36 -14.74 0.45
C SER A 214 -9.17 -14.82 -0.84
N VAL A 215 -10.37 -14.23 -0.94
CA VAL A 215 -11.20 -14.45 -2.13
C VAL A 215 -10.64 -13.84 -3.42
N LEU A 216 -9.83 -12.78 -3.31
CA LEU A 216 -9.15 -12.16 -4.44
C LEU A 216 -7.79 -12.80 -4.71
N TRP A 217 -7.08 -13.24 -3.67
CA TRP A 217 -5.92 -14.13 -3.83
C TRP A 217 -6.29 -15.32 -4.71
N ASN A 218 -7.37 -16.01 -4.32
CA ASN A 218 -7.84 -17.22 -4.96
C ASN A 218 -8.20 -17.05 -6.44
N ALA A 219 -8.84 -15.94 -6.80
CA ALA A 219 -9.43 -15.77 -8.13
C ALA A 219 -8.64 -14.84 -9.06
N MET A 220 -7.81 -13.93 -8.52
CA MET A 220 -7.11 -12.92 -9.31
C MET A 220 -5.59 -13.03 -9.26
N ILE A 221 -5.02 -13.71 -8.25
CA ILE A 221 -3.55 -13.84 -8.10
C ILE A 221 -3.09 -15.28 -8.30
N HIS A 222 -3.75 -16.24 -7.65
CA HIS A 222 -3.42 -17.66 -7.76
C HIS A 222 -3.38 -18.18 -9.22
N PRO A 223 -4.32 -17.80 -10.10
CA PRO A 223 -4.25 -18.17 -11.52
C PRO A 223 -3.02 -17.65 -12.27
N LEU A 224 -2.38 -16.59 -11.76
CA LEU A 224 -1.24 -15.95 -12.40
C LEU A 224 0.10 -16.55 -11.97
N LEU A 225 0.13 -17.49 -11.02
CA LEU A 225 1.37 -17.99 -10.40
C LEU A 225 2.34 -18.67 -11.37
N ASN A 226 1.84 -19.14 -12.52
CA ASN A 226 2.65 -19.75 -13.58
C ASN A 226 3.36 -18.70 -14.47
N MET A 227 3.08 -17.40 -14.29
CA MET A 227 3.80 -16.32 -14.98
C MET A 227 5.18 -16.09 -14.35
N THR A 228 6.18 -15.85 -15.20
CA THR A 228 7.50 -15.40 -14.77
C THR A 228 7.49 -13.88 -14.62
N LEU A 229 7.74 -13.38 -13.40
CA LEU A 229 7.68 -11.94 -13.10
C LEU A 229 9.06 -11.34 -12.84
N ARG A 230 9.24 -10.09 -13.26
CA ARG A 230 10.38 -9.25 -12.86
C ARG A 230 10.13 -8.48 -11.58
N GLY A 231 8.87 -8.16 -11.30
CA GLY A 231 8.50 -7.43 -10.09
C GLY A 231 6.99 -7.26 -9.91
N VAL A 232 6.62 -6.83 -8.71
CA VAL A 232 5.24 -6.49 -8.35
C VAL A 232 5.18 -5.03 -7.93
N VAL A 233 4.09 -4.35 -8.28
CA VAL A 233 3.72 -3.06 -7.71
C VAL A 233 2.38 -3.16 -7.01
N TRP A 234 2.34 -2.68 -5.78
CA TRP A 234 1.20 -2.74 -4.89
C TRP A 234 0.72 -1.35 -4.49
N TYR A 235 -0.56 -1.04 -4.73
CA TYR A 235 -1.17 0.19 -4.23
C TYR A 235 -2.48 -0.12 -3.52
N GLN A 236 -2.36 -0.35 -2.21
CA GLN A 236 -3.47 -0.63 -1.34
C GLN A 236 -3.17 -0.22 0.10
N GLY A 237 -4.23 0.03 0.84
CA GLY A 237 -4.22 0.16 2.28
C GLY A 237 -5.45 0.91 2.79
N GLU A 238 -6.06 1.75 1.97
CA GLU A 238 -7.10 2.67 2.41
C GLU A 238 -8.29 1.95 3.07
N ALA A 239 -8.66 0.75 2.60
CA ALA A 239 -9.68 -0.05 3.28
C ALA A 239 -9.26 -0.52 4.69
N ASN A 240 -7.98 -0.81 4.88
CA ASN A 240 -7.42 -1.21 6.17
C ASN A 240 -7.27 -0.05 7.16
N THR A 241 -7.53 1.22 6.79
CA THR A 241 -7.67 2.27 7.80
C THR A 241 -8.92 2.06 8.65
N LEU A 242 -9.89 1.28 8.17
CA LEU A 242 -11.16 0.95 8.85
C LEU A 242 -11.22 -0.50 9.35
N LEU A 243 -10.35 -1.39 8.83
CA LEU A 243 -10.34 -2.82 9.14
C LEU A 243 -8.93 -3.31 9.46
N HIS A 244 -8.74 -3.83 10.68
CA HIS A 244 -7.49 -4.46 11.14
C HIS A 244 -6.21 -3.64 10.89
N ARG A 245 -6.32 -2.30 10.93
CA ARG A 245 -5.23 -1.35 10.65
C ARG A 245 -3.90 -1.73 11.30
N ASP A 246 -3.93 -2.01 12.61
CA ASP A 246 -2.71 -2.23 13.39
C ASP A 246 -2.08 -3.62 13.10
N GLN A 247 -2.81 -4.54 12.47
CA GLN A 247 -2.27 -5.82 11.99
C GLN A 247 -1.62 -5.71 10.61
N TYR A 248 -1.75 -4.57 9.91
CA TYR A 248 -1.14 -4.35 8.60
C TYR A 248 0.39 -4.48 8.65
N ASN A 249 1.01 -4.16 9.80
CA ASN A 249 2.44 -4.34 10.04
C ASN A 249 2.89 -5.81 10.00
N CYS A 250 1.95 -6.76 10.06
CA CYS A 250 2.19 -8.19 9.93
C CYS A 250 1.67 -8.70 8.58
N THR A 251 0.42 -8.37 8.23
CA THR A 251 -0.22 -8.94 7.04
C THR A 251 0.46 -8.50 5.75
N PHE A 252 1.00 -7.29 5.68
CA PHE A 252 1.70 -6.84 4.47
C PHE A 252 3.05 -7.54 4.23
N PRO A 253 3.97 -7.61 5.22
CA PRO A 253 5.15 -8.48 5.11
C PRO A 253 4.81 -9.94 4.81
N ALA A 254 3.75 -10.48 5.44
CA ALA A 254 3.32 -11.85 5.22
C ALA A 254 2.82 -12.06 3.79
N LEU A 255 2.02 -11.14 3.24
CA LEU A 255 1.58 -11.16 1.84
C LEU A 255 2.78 -11.16 0.89
N ILE A 256 3.75 -10.26 1.10
CA ILE A 256 4.94 -10.16 0.23
C ILE A 256 5.74 -11.47 0.24
N ALA A 257 6.01 -12.01 1.43
CA ALA A 257 6.75 -13.27 1.57
C ALA A 257 6.02 -14.44 0.91
N ASP A 258 4.70 -14.47 1.07
CA ASP A 258 3.85 -15.52 0.53
C ASP A 258 3.77 -15.49 -1.00
N TRP A 259 3.58 -14.29 -1.57
CA TRP A 259 3.54 -14.09 -3.01
C TRP A 259 4.88 -14.45 -3.64
N ARG A 260 6.00 -14.04 -3.05
CA ARG A 260 7.35 -14.43 -3.49
C ARG A 260 7.49 -15.95 -3.60
N GLN A 261 7.13 -16.67 -2.54
CA GLN A 261 7.20 -18.12 -2.54
C GLN A 261 6.27 -18.73 -3.58
N ALA A 262 5.03 -18.23 -3.67
CA ALA A 262 4.02 -18.77 -4.57
C ALA A 262 4.40 -18.56 -6.04
N PHE A 263 4.81 -17.34 -6.45
CA PHE A 263 5.25 -17.07 -7.82
C PHE A 263 6.55 -17.81 -8.16
N HIS A 264 7.51 -17.89 -7.23
CA HIS A 264 8.72 -18.70 -7.45
C HIS A 264 8.36 -20.17 -7.69
N THR A 265 7.45 -20.73 -6.89
CA THR A 265 7.03 -22.14 -7.02
C THR A 265 6.21 -22.37 -8.30
N GLY A 266 5.20 -21.53 -8.57
CA GLY A 266 4.29 -21.67 -9.71
C GLY A 266 4.99 -21.50 -11.06
N SER A 267 5.95 -20.57 -11.15
CA SER A 267 6.78 -20.38 -12.35
C SER A 267 7.90 -21.42 -12.50
N ALA A 268 7.86 -22.53 -11.74
CA ALA A 268 8.87 -23.58 -11.72
C ALA A 268 10.30 -23.05 -11.44
N GLY A 269 10.40 -22.06 -10.56
CA GLY A 269 11.66 -21.45 -10.13
C GLY A 269 12.15 -20.29 -11.01
N GLN A 270 11.44 -19.92 -12.07
CA GLN A 270 11.87 -18.85 -12.98
C GLN A 270 11.71 -17.44 -12.40
N THR A 271 10.66 -17.21 -11.60
CA THR A 271 10.54 -15.96 -10.84
C THR A 271 11.54 -15.98 -9.70
N GLU A 272 12.35 -14.93 -9.57
CA GLU A 272 13.37 -14.83 -8.52
C GLU A 272 12.78 -15.00 -7.10
N PRO A 273 13.41 -15.78 -6.20
CA PRO A 273 12.92 -15.98 -4.84
C PRO A 273 12.73 -14.67 -4.06
N LEU A 274 13.62 -13.71 -4.28
CA LEU A 274 13.53 -12.35 -3.73
C LEU A 274 12.93 -11.40 -4.77
N LEU A 275 11.75 -11.73 -5.30
CA LEU A 275 11.02 -10.92 -6.27
C LEU A 275 10.93 -9.45 -5.78
N PRO A 276 11.42 -8.47 -6.58
CA PRO A 276 11.28 -7.06 -6.28
C PRO A 276 9.83 -6.67 -6.04
N PHE A 277 9.57 -5.96 -4.93
CA PHE A 277 8.21 -5.59 -4.54
C PHE A 277 8.15 -4.08 -4.26
N GLY A 278 7.55 -3.35 -5.18
CA GLY A 278 7.27 -1.92 -5.04
C GLY A 278 5.92 -1.69 -4.41
N PHE A 279 5.78 -0.66 -3.58
CA PHE A 279 4.46 -0.23 -3.13
C PHE A 279 4.33 1.29 -3.04
N VAL A 280 3.10 1.76 -3.04
CA VAL A 280 2.78 3.17 -2.86
C VAL A 280 2.34 3.41 -1.42
N GLN A 281 3.08 4.27 -0.72
CA GLN A 281 2.63 4.76 0.57
C GLN A 281 1.33 5.53 0.39
N LEU A 282 0.35 5.33 1.28
CA LEU A 282 -0.92 6.03 1.14
C LEU A 282 -0.76 7.54 1.03
N SER A 283 -1.50 8.15 0.10
CA SER A 283 -1.63 9.59 -0.02
C SER A 283 -2.51 10.15 1.11
N THR A 284 -3.04 11.35 0.95
CA THR A 284 -3.91 12.01 1.92
C THR A 284 -5.38 11.65 1.71
N TYR A 285 -6.22 11.89 2.72
CA TYR A 285 -7.67 11.71 2.60
C TYR A 285 -8.47 12.93 3.04
N ARG A 286 -8.54 13.21 4.35
CA ARG A 286 -9.33 14.35 4.86
C ARG A 286 -8.43 15.42 5.46
N ARG A 287 -8.59 16.64 4.96
CA ARG A 287 -7.96 17.85 5.52
C ARG A 287 -8.50 18.10 6.94
N GLN A 288 -7.62 18.54 7.84
CA GLN A 288 -7.96 18.89 9.24
C GLN A 288 -8.66 17.78 10.05
N SER A 289 -8.50 16.52 9.64
CA SER A 289 -9.01 15.37 10.39
C SER A 289 -8.19 15.16 11.68
N PRO A 290 -8.83 14.97 12.84
CA PRO A 290 -8.14 14.56 14.06
C PRO A 290 -7.78 13.05 14.06
N ASP A 291 -8.29 12.29 13.09
CA ASP A 291 -8.00 10.87 12.90
C ASP A 291 -6.55 10.69 12.40
N ASP A 292 -5.82 9.72 12.95
CA ASP A 292 -4.44 9.40 12.57
C ASP A 292 -4.34 8.07 11.81
N SER A 293 -5.46 7.49 11.37
CA SER A 293 -5.52 6.16 10.77
C SER A 293 -4.69 6.05 9.48
N PHE A 294 -4.70 7.07 8.63
CA PHE A 294 -3.82 7.10 7.46
C PHE A 294 -2.34 7.17 7.86
N ALA A 295 -1.99 8.01 8.85
CA ALA A 295 -0.61 8.13 9.32
C ALA A 295 -0.08 6.81 9.92
N ARG A 296 -0.89 6.16 10.76
CA ARG A 296 -0.59 4.82 11.31
C ARG A 296 -0.45 3.79 10.23
N LEU A 297 -1.34 3.79 9.24
CA LEU A 297 -1.26 2.82 8.16
C LEU A 297 -0.02 3.05 7.28
N ARG A 298 0.36 4.30 6.98
CA ARG A 298 1.63 4.62 6.30
C ARG A 298 2.84 4.07 7.07
N TRP A 299 2.80 4.08 8.40
CA TRP A 299 3.82 3.46 9.25
C TRP A 299 3.80 1.94 9.16
N HIS A 300 2.62 1.32 9.28
CA HIS A 300 2.43 -0.12 9.15
C HIS A 300 2.84 -0.67 7.76
N GLN A 301 2.70 0.13 6.70
CA GLN A 301 3.20 -0.20 5.35
C GLN A 301 4.72 -0.41 5.31
N THR A 302 5.47 0.07 6.32
CA THR A 302 6.92 -0.15 6.47
C THR A 302 7.26 -1.26 7.48
N ALA A 303 6.28 -2.06 7.90
CA ALA A 303 6.40 -3.04 8.98
C ALA A 303 6.85 -2.42 10.32
N ASP A 304 6.45 -1.17 10.55
CA ASP A 304 6.78 -0.34 11.72
C ASP A 304 8.27 0.00 11.87
N LEU A 305 9.00 0.05 10.76
CA LEU A 305 10.44 0.37 10.74
C LEU A 305 10.75 1.73 10.12
N GLY A 306 9.77 2.41 9.51
CA GLY A 306 9.90 3.75 8.93
C GLY A 306 10.70 3.82 7.64
N VAL A 307 11.30 2.72 7.20
CA VAL A 307 12.15 2.62 6.02
C VAL A 307 11.93 1.29 5.33
N VAL A 308 12.12 1.26 4.01
CA VAL A 308 12.25 0.04 3.20
C VAL A 308 13.43 0.21 2.24
N PRO A 309 14.07 -0.87 1.73
CA PRO A 309 13.94 -2.22 2.22
C PRO A 309 14.37 -2.31 3.70
N ASN A 310 13.86 -3.30 4.41
CA ASN A 310 14.19 -3.53 5.81
C ASN A 310 14.26 -5.03 6.11
N ALA A 311 14.63 -5.40 7.35
CA ALA A 311 14.83 -6.80 7.72
C ALA A 311 13.58 -7.69 7.55
N ARG A 312 12.37 -7.12 7.61
CA ARG A 312 11.11 -7.85 7.41
C ARG A 312 10.64 -7.86 5.96
N MET A 313 11.09 -6.90 5.17
CA MET A 313 10.72 -6.72 3.76
C MET A 313 11.96 -6.42 2.91
N PRO A 314 12.89 -7.38 2.75
CA PRO A 314 14.05 -7.21 1.88
C PRO A 314 13.61 -7.08 0.41
N GLY A 315 14.41 -6.43 -0.44
CA GLY A 315 14.09 -6.28 -1.86
C GLY A 315 12.81 -5.47 -2.15
N THR A 316 12.41 -4.58 -1.25
CA THR A 316 11.24 -3.72 -1.41
C THR A 316 11.61 -2.25 -1.60
N PHE A 317 10.72 -1.50 -2.25
CA PHE A 317 10.86 -0.06 -2.43
C PHE A 317 9.50 0.62 -2.31
N MET A 318 9.50 1.90 -1.90
CA MET A 318 8.29 2.65 -1.60
C MET A 318 8.25 3.96 -2.36
N ALA A 319 7.16 4.20 -3.08
CA ALA A 319 6.81 5.54 -3.55
C ALA A 319 6.05 6.25 -2.43
N VAL A 320 6.69 7.25 -1.80
CA VAL A 320 5.99 8.18 -0.91
C VAL A 320 4.93 8.92 -1.74
N ALA A 321 3.70 9.04 -1.27
CA ALA A 321 2.65 9.78 -1.99
C ALA A 321 1.88 10.78 -1.11
N MET A 322 2.24 10.95 0.15
CA MET A 322 1.53 11.83 1.09
C MET A 322 1.60 13.33 0.74
N ASP A 323 2.54 13.74 -0.12
CA ASP A 323 2.62 15.10 -0.67
C ASP A 323 1.87 15.26 -2.00
N LEU A 324 1.14 14.24 -2.46
CA LEU A 324 0.41 14.22 -3.72
C LEU A 324 -1.11 14.27 -3.51
N GLY A 325 -1.56 14.85 -2.40
CA GLY A 325 -2.98 15.00 -2.09
C GLY A 325 -3.73 15.85 -3.13
N ASP A 326 -4.97 15.47 -3.42
CA ASP A 326 -5.86 16.21 -4.34
C ASP A 326 -7.27 16.33 -3.72
N GLU A 327 -7.50 17.42 -3.01
CA GLU A 327 -8.75 17.66 -2.27
C GLU A 327 -9.96 17.78 -3.22
N HIS A 328 -9.70 18.18 -4.46
CA HIS A 328 -10.72 18.44 -5.47
C HIS A 328 -10.77 17.34 -6.53
N SER A 329 -10.21 16.16 -6.24
CA SER A 329 -10.32 15.02 -7.14
C SER A 329 -11.81 14.70 -7.39
N PRO A 330 -12.26 14.64 -8.66
CA PRO A 330 -13.65 14.29 -8.99
C PRO A 330 -13.99 12.84 -8.65
N TYR A 331 -12.96 12.04 -8.31
CA TYR A 331 -13.10 10.66 -7.88
C TYR A 331 -13.08 10.53 -6.34
N GLY A 332 -13.09 11.67 -5.62
CA GLY A 332 -12.96 11.76 -4.17
C GLY A 332 -11.52 12.03 -3.74
N SER A 333 -11.34 12.80 -2.66
CA SER A 333 -10.01 13.26 -2.21
C SER A 333 -9.01 12.15 -1.87
N ILE A 334 -9.52 10.95 -1.61
CA ILE A 334 -8.75 9.71 -1.40
C ILE A 334 -8.06 9.20 -2.68
N HIS A 335 -8.48 9.68 -3.85
CA HIS A 335 -8.00 9.25 -5.17
C HIS A 335 -7.22 10.38 -5.86
N PRO A 336 -5.94 10.59 -5.49
CA PRO A 336 -5.12 11.63 -6.09
C PRO A 336 -4.87 11.38 -7.58
N ARG A 337 -5.02 12.44 -8.39
CA ARG A 337 -4.86 12.36 -9.85
C ARG A 337 -3.41 12.44 -10.33
N ASP A 338 -2.46 12.85 -9.49
CA ASP A 338 -1.04 12.87 -9.85
C ASP A 338 -0.41 11.48 -9.72
N LYS A 339 -0.71 10.61 -10.69
CA LYS A 339 -0.08 9.30 -10.80
C LYS A 339 1.28 9.34 -11.50
N GLN A 340 1.64 10.47 -12.12
CA GLN A 340 2.95 10.68 -12.75
C GLN A 340 4.05 10.65 -11.70
N ASN A 341 3.91 11.44 -10.63
CA ASN A 341 4.88 11.45 -9.54
C ASN A 341 4.91 10.12 -8.79
N VAL A 342 3.76 9.45 -8.62
CA VAL A 342 3.71 8.09 -8.05
C VAL A 342 4.52 7.11 -8.90
N ALA A 343 4.24 7.03 -10.20
CA ALA A 343 4.91 6.11 -11.12
C ALA A 343 6.40 6.43 -11.29
N HIS A 344 6.78 7.71 -11.32
CA HIS A 344 8.17 8.13 -11.35
C HIS A 344 8.94 7.65 -10.11
N ARG A 345 8.36 7.80 -8.91
CA ARG A 345 8.98 7.32 -7.67
C ARG A 345 9.10 5.80 -7.64
N LEU A 346 8.11 5.07 -8.17
CA LEU A 346 8.18 3.62 -8.35
C LEU A 346 9.26 3.22 -9.36
N LEU A 347 9.40 3.94 -10.48
CA LEU A 347 10.43 3.71 -11.49
C LEU A 347 11.83 3.82 -10.89
N LEU A 348 12.09 4.86 -10.10
CA LEU A 348 13.39 5.02 -9.43
C LEU A 348 13.68 3.82 -8.52
N GLY A 349 12.68 3.38 -7.75
CA GLY A 349 12.80 2.20 -6.89
C GLY A 349 13.01 0.90 -7.67
N ALA A 350 12.28 0.71 -8.77
CA ALA A 350 12.45 -0.45 -9.65
C ALA A 350 13.87 -0.47 -10.24
N ARG A 351 14.37 0.65 -10.76
CA ARG A 351 15.74 0.73 -11.29
C ARG A 351 16.80 0.41 -10.25
N ALA A 352 16.67 0.96 -9.05
CA ALA A 352 17.64 0.73 -7.97
C ALA A 352 17.58 -0.71 -7.41
N VAL A 353 16.37 -1.23 -7.16
CA VAL A 353 16.17 -2.50 -6.45
C VAL A 353 16.03 -3.69 -7.40
N ALA A 354 15.25 -3.56 -8.46
CA ALA A 354 15.04 -4.65 -9.41
C ALA A 354 16.16 -4.74 -10.45
N TYR A 355 16.72 -3.62 -10.90
CA TYR A 355 17.75 -3.59 -11.95
C TYR A 355 19.16 -3.25 -11.44
N GLY A 356 19.32 -3.01 -10.14
CA GLY A 356 20.63 -2.87 -9.51
C GLY A 356 21.38 -1.57 -9.82
N ASP A 357 20.66 -0.49 -10.17
CA ASP A 357 21.26 0.83 -10.39
C ASP A 357 21.77 1.44 -9.07
N LYS A 358 23.05 1.20 -8.76
CA LYS A 358 23.66 1.48 -7.44
C LYS A 358 23.80 2.95 -7.08
N HIS A 359 23.77 3.84 -8.07
CA HIS A 359 23.99 5.29 -7.86
C HIS A 359 22.69 6.10 -7.96
N LEU A 360 21.57 5.44 -8.21
CA LEU A 360 20.28 6.09 -8.33
C LEU A 360 19.69 6.40 -6.96
N VAL A 361 19.44 7.68 -6.69
CA VAL A 361 18.69 8.11 -5.51
C VAL A 361 17.20 7.88 -5.78
N PHE A 362 16.61 6.93 -5.05
CA PHE A 362 15.21 6.55 -5.24
C PHE A 362 14.32 6.77 -4.01
N GLN A 363 14.88 7.24 -2.90
CA GLN A 363 14.14 7.50 -1.67
C GLN A 363 14.44 8.89 -1.13
N GLY A 364 13.46 9.44 -0.40
CA GLY A 364 13.67 10.68 0.35
C GLY A 364 14.59 10.49 1.56
N PRO A 365 14.90 11.60 2.26
CA PRO A 365 15.79 11.57 3.41
C PRO A 365 15.12 10.90 4.62
N TYR A 366 15.83 9.99 5.28
CA TYR A 366 15.37 9.32 6.51
C TYR A 366 16.10 9.86 7.74
N PRO A 367 15.45 9.95 8.90
CA PRO A 367 16.15 10.28 10.15
C PRO A 367 17.11 9.14 10.53
N THR A 368 18.33 9.48 10.92
CA THR A 368 19.37 8.53 11.35
C THR A 368 19.74 8.69 12.81
N ARG A 369 19.59 9.91 13.35
CA ARG A 369 19.96 10.23 14.73
C ARG A 369 19.17 11.42 15.25
N ALA A 370 18.73 11.36 16.50
CA ALA A 370 18.17 12.49 17.22
C ALA A 370 19.00 12.77 18.48
N ILE A 371 19.40 14.03 18.71
CA ILE A 371 20.20 14.46 19.86
C ILE A 371 19.46 15.57 20.60
N LEU A 372 19.15 15.31 21.87
CA LEU A 372 18.49 16.25 22.76
C LEU A 372 19.49 17.21 23.41
N GLU A 373 19.37 18.51 23.14
CA GLU A 373 20.10 19.57 23.83
C GLU A 373 19.27 20.14 24.98
N VAL A 374 19.32 19.48 26.14
CA VAL A 374 18.51 19.80 27.32
C VAL A 374 18.64 21.26 27.76
N THR A 375 19.86 21.80 27.77
CA THR A 375 20.16 23.17 28.24
C THR A 375 19.50 24.25 27.38
N ARG A 376 19.33 23.98 26.08
CA ARG A 376 18.74 24.92 25.11
C ARG A 376 17.28 24.58 24.78
N GLY A 377 16.79 23.42 25.21
CA GLY A 377 15.45 22.94 24.86
C GLY A 377 15.29 22.67 23.36
N LEU A 378 16.36 22.18 22.71
CA LEU A 378 16.39 21.90 21.27
C LEU A 378 16.57 20.40 21.01
N LEU A 379 16.06 19.94 19.89
CA LEU A 379 16.26 18.58 19.38
C LEU A 379 16.85 18.64 17.97
N ASN A 380 18.05 18.08 17.80
CA ASN A 380 18.72 18.00 16.51
C ASN A 380 18.50 16.64 15.88
N VAL A 381 17.84 16.61 14.74
CA VAL A 381 17.60 15.40 13.95
C VAL A 381 18.55 15.41 12.76
N THR A 382 19.35 14.37 12.61
CA THR A 382 20.26 14.16 11.47
C THR A 382 19.61 13.21 10.47
N TYR A 383 19.75 13.50 9.18
CA TYR A 383 19.15 12.73 8.09
C TYR A 383 20.20 12.01 7.25
N SER A 384 19.78 10.97 6.53
CA SER A 384 20.63 10.14 5.67
C SER A 384 21.09 10.83 4.39
N GLN A 385 20.42 11.91 3.98
CA GLN A 385 20.68 12.64 2.74
C GLN A 385 20.67 14.15 3.00
N GLU A 386 21.12 14.90 2.00
CA GLU A 386 20.93 16.35 1.97
C GLU A 386 19.45 16.73 1.97
N LEU A 387 19.13 17.84 2.61
CA LEU A 387 17.78 18.34 2.84
C LEU A 387 17.53 19.62 2.06
N ILE A 388 16.42 19.63 1.32
CA ILE A 388 15.78 20.83 0.80
C ILE A 388 14.53 21.08 1.63
N CYS A 389 14.55 22.18 2.39
CA CYS A 389 13.38 22.62 3.15
C CYS A 389 12.50 23.51 2.28
N ARG A 390 11.36 22.99 1.80
CA ARG A 390 10.43 23.79 0.97
C ARG A 390 9.59 24.74 1.79
N GLN A 391 9.17 24.32 2.99
CA GLN A 391 8.41 25.15 3.91
C GLN A 391 8.79 24.86 5.36
N ARG A 392 8.82 25.92 6.19
CA ARG A 392 8.94 25.79 7.65
C ARG A 392 7.54 25.62 8.24
N ASP A 393 6.99 24.43 8.12
CA ASP A 393 5.73 24.08 8.76
C ASP A 393 5.95 23.84 10.26
N THR A 394 5.16 24.52 11.10
CA THR A 394 5.24 24.41 12.56
C THR A 394 4.50 23.20 13.11
N GLN A 395 3.67 22.51 12.30
CA GLN A 395 2.86 21.36 12.72
C GLN A 395 3.37 20.01 12.19
N ALA A 396 4.30 20.01 11.23
CA ALA A 396 4.76 18.77 10.63
C ALA A 396 5.60 17.87 11.56
N PHE A 397 6.19 18.44 12.62
CA PHE A 397 6.94 17.71 13.63
C PHE A 397 6.23 17.77 14.97
N GLU A 398 6.15 16.63 15.64
CA GLU A 398 5.58 16.54 16.98
C GLU A 398 6.50 15.71 17.89
N VAL A 399 6.74 16.24 19.09
CA VAL A 399 7.48 15.54 20.14
C VAL A 399 6.51 15.03 21.20
N ARG A 400 6.72 13.80 21.66
CA ARG A 400 6.01 13.25 22.80
C ARG A 400 6.78 13.58 24.07
N GLY A 401 6.16 14.33 24.97
CA GLY A 401 6.82 14.87 26.15
C GLY A 401 5.98 14.82 27.43
N ARG A 402 6.63 15.01 28.57
CA ARG A 402 6.01 15.30 29.87
C ARG A 402 5.82 16.80 30.07
N LYS A 403 4.70 17.23 30.69
CA LYS A 403 4.59 18.54 31.37
C LYS A 403 5.24 18.46 32.76
N SER A 404 6.22 19.31 33.04
CA SER A 404 6.80 19.46 34.38
C SER A 404 6.06 20.56 35.17
N SER A 405 5.58 20.26 36.38
CA SER A 405 5.48 21.25 37.46
C SER A 405 6.39 20.81 38.62
N PRO A 406 6.97 21.73 39.40
CA PRO A 406 7.78 21.39 40.56
C PRO A 406 6.87 21.22 41.79
N GLU A 407 6.85 20.04 42.42
CA GLU A 407 6.89 19.85 43.88
C GLU A 407 6.62 18.42 44.37
N CYS A 408 7.42 18.06 45.37
CA CYS A 408 7.25 17.09 46.46
C CYS A 408 7.50 15.57 46.25
N TRP A 409 8.39 15.09 47.11
CA TRP A 409 8.83 13.72 47.39
C TRP A 409 7.80 12.91 48.21
N GLY A 410 7.77 11.58 48.07
CA GLY A 410 7.25 10.68 49.13
C GLY A 410 6.82 9.25 48.76
N ARG A 411 7.67 8.28 49.14
CA ARG A 411 7.47 6.88 49.61
C ARG A 411 6.72 5.79 48.79
N GLU A 412 7.52 4.75 48.48
CA GLU A 412 7.35 3.28 48.55
C GLU A 412 5.98 2.58 48.46
N GLY A 413 5.92 1.56 47.58
CA GLY A 413 4.96 0.46 47.57
C GLY A 413 5.16 -0.49 46.36
N HIS A 414 5.36 -1.78 46.64
CA HIS A 414 5.78 -2.88 45.74
C HIS A 414 4.92 -3.15 44.48
N ILE A 415 5.55 -3.66 43.41
CA ILE A 415 4.91 -4.19 42.18
C ILE A 415 5.42 -5.62 41.91
N ASP A 416 4.49 -6.53 41.66
CA ASP A 416 4.70 -7.90 41.18
C ASP A 416 4.19 -8.05 39.72
N GLN A 417 4.67 -9.11 39.05
CA GLN A 417 4.99 -9.21 37.62
C GLN A 417 3.83 -9.26 36.59
N GLY A 418 4.08 -8.71 35.39
CA GLY A 418 3.32 -8.94 34.15
C GLY A 418 3.70 -7.97 33.00
N PHE A 419 4.30 -8.48 31.93
CA PHE A 419 4.76 -7.70 30.76
C PHE A 419 3.64 -6.83 30.14
N SER A 420 3.84 -5.51 30.16
CA SER A 420 3.03 -4.49 29.44
C SER A 420 3.91 -3.77 28.41
N PRO A 421 3.45 -3.51 27.16
CA PRO A 421 4.24 -2.75 26.20
C PRO A 421 4.28 -1.26 26.62
N LEU A 422 5.46 -0.80 27.01
CA LEU A 422 5.82 0.61 27.26
C LEU A 422 4.76 1.46 28.00
N GLN A 423 4.77 1.36 29.34
CA GLN A 423 4.29 2.41 30.22
C GLN A 423 5.42 2.79 31.19
N VAL A 424 5.85 4.06 31.21
CA VAL A 424 6.18 4.92 32.37
C VAL A 424 6.43 6.33 31.78
N CYS A 425 5.46 7.24 31.73
CA CYS A 425 4.69 7.91 32.78
C CYS A 425 5.44 9.06 33.47
N CYS A 426 4.74 10.17 33.56
CA CYS A 426 5.33 11.45 33.81
C CYS A 426 4.32 12.35 34.55
N SER A 427 4.17 12.04 35.85
CA SER A 427 3.64 12.82 37.01
C SER A 427 2.48 12.17 37.73
N SER A 428 2.37 12.45 39.02
CA SER A 428 1.52 11.82 40.04
C SER A 428 0.01 12.05 39.87
N GLN A 429 -0.47 12.30 38.65
CA GLN A 429 -1.89 12.18 38.31
C GLN A 429 -2.05 11.64 36.89
N ALA A 430 -3.10 10.83 36.72
CA ALA A 430 -3.42 9.96 35.58
C ALA A 430 -3.72 10.67 34.25
N ALA A 431 -2.84 11.55 33.76
CA ALA A 431 -2.93 12.14 32.43
C ALA A 431 -2.03 11.37 31.42
N PRO A 432 -2.55 10.96 30.25
CA PRO A 432 -1.75 10.29 29.23
C PRO A 432 -0.71 11.24 28.60
N CYS A 433 0.41 10.68 28.13
CA CYS A 433 1.43 11.43 27.38
C CYS A 433 0.80 12.07 26.13
N GLN A 434 1.11 13.34 25.88
CA GLN A 434 0.56 14.09 24.74
C GLN A 434 1.63 14.37 23.68
N TRP A 435 1.24 14.30 22.40
CA TRP A 435 2.03 14.81 21.29
C TRP A 435 1.92 16.34 21.25
N LEU A 436 3.06 17.01 21.21
CA LEU A 436 3.17 18.48 21.20
C LEU A 436 3.88 18.91 19.92
N PRO A 437 3.43 20.00 19.26
CA PRO A 437 4.14 20.55 18.11
C PRO A 437 5.60 20.89 18.44
N ALA A 438 6.51 20.56 17.53
CA ALA A 438 7.94 20.80 17.64
C ALA A 438 8.41 21.64 16.45
N PRO A 439 8.23 22.97 16.48
CA PRO A 439 8.48 23.80 15.31
C PRO A 439 9.95 23.80 14.90
N VAL A 440 10.19 23.86 13.59
CA VAL A 440 11.52 23.92 13.00
C VAL A 440 12.16 25.28 13.27
N VAL A 441 13.28 25.27 14.00
CA VAL A 441 14.09 26.46 14.33
C VAL A 441 15.12 26.73 13.24
N ALA A 442 15.80 25.68 12.80
CA ALA A 442 16.85 25.77 11.79
C ALA A 442 16.88 24.50 10.93
N VAL A 443 17.27 24.66 9.67
CA VAL A 443 17.57 23.57 8.76
C VAL A 443 18.96 23.80 8.19
N GLY A 444 19.85 22.83 8.40
CA GLY A 444 21.14 22.72 7.73
C GLY A 444 21.10 21.65 6.65
N SER A 445 22.24 21.41 5.98
CA SER A 445 22.32 20.48 4.84
C SER A 445 21.82 19.07 5.16
N GLN A 446 22.06 18.53 6.36
CA GLN A 446 21.58 17.20 6.77
C GLN A 446 20.95 17.19 8.17
N ARG A 447 20.60 18.36 8.69
CA ARG A 447 20.12 18.50 10.07
C ARG A 447 18.91 19.40 10.15
N VAL A 448 17.95 18.99 10.97
CA VAL A 448 16.81 19.81 11.38
C VAL A 448 16.89 20.03 12.87
N THR A 449 16.79 21.28 13.30
CA THR A 449 16.75 21.68 14.71
C THR A 449 15.32 22.06 15.07
N LEU A 450 14.75 21.37 16.06
CA LEU A 450 13.38 21.55 16.52
C LEU A 450 13.37 22.20 17.91
N ALA A 451 12.39 23.07 18.16
CA ALA A 451 12.14 23.61 19.50
C ALA A 451 11.19 22.70 20.28
N LEU A 452 11.49 22.45 21.56
CA LEU A 452 10.77 21.46 22.36
C LEU A 452 9.51 21.98 23.08
N GLY A 453 8.88 23.07 22.63
CA GLY A 453 7.51 23.44 23.00
C GLY A 453 7.13 23.42 24.51
N GLY A 454 8.09 23.54 25.44
CA GLY A 454 7.86 23.43 26.88
C GLY A 454 8.15 22.05 27.51
N CYS A 455 8.50 21.03 26.73
CA CYS A 455 9.02 19.76 27.22
C CYS A 455 10.53 19.86 27.51
N ARG A 456 10.88 20.19 28.75
CA ARG A 456 12.28 20.50 29.14
C ARG A 456 13.07 19.33 29.70
N THR A 457 12.44 18.18 30.01
CA THR A 457 13.10 17.13 30.81
C THR A 457 13.14 15.75 30.18
N LEU A 458 12.17 15.36 29.34
CA LEU A 458 12.14 14.02 28.75
C LEU A 458 11.31 13.96 27.46
N VAL A 459 11.98 13.70 26.33
CA VAL A 459 11.34 13.40 25.03
C VAL A 459 11.26 11.88 24.88
N LEU A 460 10.05 11.35 24.75
CA LEU A 460 9.74 9.91 24.69
C LEU A 460 9.48 9.39 23.26
N GLY A 461 9.48 10.28 22.28
CA GLY A 461 9.20 9.96 20.88
C GLY A 461 9.19 11.22 20.03
N LEU A 462 9.48 11.06 18.75
CA LEU A 462 9.49 12.14 17.75
C LEU A 462 8.83 11.60 16.49
N ARG A 463 7.76 12.25 16.06
CA ARG A 463 7.10 11.90 14.79
C ARG A 463 7.11 13.05 13.81
N TYR A 464 7.04 12.69 12.53
CA TYR A 464 6.99 13.61 11.40
C TYR A 464 5.84 13.23 10.46
N ALA A 465 5.13 14.23 9.96
CA ALA A 465 4.03 14.10 9.00
C ALA A 465 2.92 13.13 9.45
N TRP A 466 2.57 13.17 10.73
CA TRP A 466 1.65 12.20 11.37
C TRP A 466 0.17 12.59 11.35
N ALA A 467 -0.26 13.27 10.29
CA ALA A 467 -1.66 13.62 10.05
C ALA A 467 -2.20 12.91 8.80
N GLU A 468 -3.53 12.82 8.64
CA GLU A 468 -4.11 12.36 7.36
C GLU A 468 -3.64 13.22 6.18
N TRP A 469 -3.56 14.54 6.40
CA TRP A 469 -3.13 15.54 5.43
C TRP A 469 -1.97 16.36 5.99
N PRO A 470 -0.72 15.84 5.94
CA PRO A 470 0.41 16.45 6.65
C PRO A 470 1.04 17.65 5.92
N CYS A 471 0.78 17.82 4.63
CA CYS A 471 1.32 18.92 3.83
C CYS A 471 0.48 19.16 2.57
N GLU A 472 0.62 20.34 1.97
CA GLU A 472 0.02 20.65 0.68
C GLU A 472 0.73 19.94 -0.47
N TYR A 473 0.06 19.90 -1.62
CA TYR A 473 0.59 19.33 -2.87
C TYR A 473 2.01 19.81 -3.15
N LEU A 474 2.94 18.85 -3.27
CA LEU A 474 4.38 19.03 -3.48
C LEU A 474 5.06 20.01 -2.51
N SER A 475 4.50 20.19 -1.31
CA SER A 475 4.89 21.23 -0.36
C SER A 475 5.18 20.68 1.04
N CYS A 476 5.54 19.40 1.14
CA CYS A 476 6.04 18.83 2.39
C CYS A 476 7.30 19.55 2.89
N PRO A 477 7.55 19.61 4.21
CA PRO A 477 8.69 20.38 4.72
C PRO A 477 10.03 19.87 4.22
N LEU A 478 10.22 18.55 4.18
CA LEU A 478 11.51 17.94 3.88
C LEU A 478 11.50 17.17 2.56
N TYR A 479 12.43 17.53 1.69
CA TYR A 479 12.77 16.83 0.46
C TYR A 479 14.28 16.59 0.39
N ASN A 480 14.74 15.70 -0.49
CA ASN A 480 16.13 15.67 -0.94
C ASN A 480 16.34 16.59 -2.18
N PRO A 481 17.59 16.79 -2.66
CA PRO A 481 17.86 17.58 -3.85
C PRO A 481 17.20 17.06 -5.14
N GLN A 482 16.88 15.76 -5.20
CA GLN A 482 16.16 15.14 -6.32
C GLN A 482 14.64 15.36 -6.26
N GLY A 483 14.13 16.06 -5.24
CA GLY A 483 12.70 16.34 -5.10
C GLY A 483 11.87 15.17 -4.55
N LEU A 484 12.50 14.20 -3.89
CA LEU A 484 11.82 13.10 -3.19
C LEU A 484 11.50 13.50 -1.74
N PRO A 485 10.24 13.41 -1.28
CA PRO A 485 9.84 13.80 0.07
C PRO A 485 10.35 12.81 1.12
N ALA A 486 10.67 13.31 2.30
CA ALA A 486 10.89 12.49 3.48
C ALA A 486 9.60 11.73 3.82
N PRO A 487 9.62 10.41 4.07
CA PRO A 487 8.45 9.68 4.54
C PRO A 487 8.12 10.01 6.01
N PRO A 488 6.89 9.74 6.47
CA PRO A 488 6.52 9.85 7.87
C PRO A 488 7.33 8.87 8.73
N PHE A 489 7.63 9.26 9.96
CA PHE A 489 8.31 8.41 10.94
C PHE A 489 7.82 8.68 12.37
N LEU A 490 8.18 7.78 13.30
CA LEU A 490 7.80 7.79 14.72
C LEU A 490 8.97 7.49 15.67
#